data_AF-A0A246GC01-F1
#
_entry.id   AF-A0A246GC01-F1
#
_cell.length_a   1.000
_cell.length_b   1.000
_cell.length_c   1.000
_cell.angle_alpha   90.00
_cell.angle_beta   90.00
_cell.angle_gamma   90.00
#
_symmetry.space_group_name_H-M   'P 1'
#
loop_
_entity.id
_entity.type
_entity.pdbx_description
1 polymer ?
#
loop_
_entity_poly.entity_id
_entity_poly.type
_entity_poly.pdbx_seq_one_letter_code
_entity_poly.pdbx_strand_id
1 'polypeptide(L)'
;MKKKIALFITILGSIIGGKYVYDMHLNHNFETITEGKVYKSGVIPPDEIDDYVKKYKIKSIVDLRFPGTEDLENNPEVPSELTAEKQAISKIPGVNYYNNGSDQVPTKENLQIFYKIMDNPKNYPVLIHCYHGVGRAELYSALYRIEYENWDKDKARTSTRMLTKYSSFDLGKPKGDFLHSYKKRDNITNKK
;
A
#
# COMPACT_ATOMS: atom_id res chain seq x y z
N MET A 1 40.94 11.71 13.03
CA MET A 1 39.85 10.70 13.12
C MET A 1 38.46 11.34 13.29
N LYS A 2 38.25 12.22 14.28
CA LYS A 2 36.95 12.91 14.52
C LYS A 2 36.35 13.62 13.30
N LYS A 3 37.16 14.35 12.50
CA LYS A 3 36.68 15.01 11.25
C LYS A 3 36.23 14.03 10.16
N LYS A 4 36.88 12.86 10.04
CA LYS A 4 36.50 11.81 9.07
C LYS A 4 35.20 11.12 9.49
N ILE A 5 35.02 10.89 10.80
CA ILE A 5 33.78 10.34 11.37
C ILE A 5 32.62 11.32 11.17
N ALA A 6 32.82 12.61 11.46
CA ALA A 6 31.80 13.63 11.24
C ALA A 6 31.39 13.71 9.76
N LEU A 7 32.36 13.74 8.84
CA LEU A 7 32.09 13.74 7.40
C LEU A 7 31.31 12.48 6.96
N PHE A 8 31.66 11.30 7.47
CA PHE A 8 30.95 10.06 7.17
C PHE A 8 29.50 10.10 7.67
N ILE A 9 29.25 10.57 8.89
CA ILE A 9 27.91 10.72 9.44
C ILE A 9 27.08 11.71 8.61
N THR A 10 27.67 12.84 8.20
CA THR A 10 26.98 13.81 7.34
C THR A 10 26.61 13.21 5.98
N ILE A 11 27.54 12.51 5.31
CA ILE A 11 27.26 11.85 4.03
C ILE A 11 26.14 10.81 4.20
N LEU A 12 26.22 9.97 5.23
CA LEU A 12 25.20 8.96 5.49
C LEU A 12 23.82 9.59 5.77
N GLY A 13 23.79 10.66 6.57
CA GLY A 13 22.56 11.43 6.83
C GLY A 13 21.96 12.04 5.56
N SER A 14 22.80 12.62 4.69
CA SER A 14 22.36 13.15 3.40
C SER A 14 21.82 12.08 2.46
N ILE A 15 22.44 10.89 2.42
CA ILE A 15 21.94 9.76 1.61
C ILE A 15 20.58 9.29 2.13
N ILE A 16 20.43 9.12 3.45
CA ILE A 16 19.16 8.71 4.06
C ILE A 16 18.07 9.75 3.81
N GLY A 17 18.37 11.03 4.04
CA GLY A 17 17.44 12.13 3.80
C GLY A 17 17.06 12.25 2.32
N GLY A 18 18.03 12.15 1.41
CA GLY A 18 17.79 12.16 -0.04
C GLY A 18 16.91 11.00 -0.50
N LYS A 19 17.13 9.79 0.02
CA LYS A 19 16.27 8.63 -0.26
C LYS A 19 14.84 8.87 0.22
N TYR A 20 14.67 9.38 1.44
CA TYR A 20 13.34 9.67 1.98
C TYR A 20 12.56 10.69 1.13
N VAL A 21 13.22 11.78 0.70
CA VAL A 21 12.62 12.79 -0.17
C VAL A 21 12.25 12.20 -1.53
N TYR A 22 13.15 11.38 -2.11
CA TYR A 22 12.91 10.69 -3.39
C TYR A 22 11.71 9.75 -3.30
N ASP A 23 11.68 8.88 -2.29
CA ASP A 23 10.60 7.90 -2.12
C ASP A 23 9.26 8.62 -2.02
N MET A 24 9.19 9.69 -1.21
CA MET A 24 7.94 10.40 -0.95
C MET A 24 7.45 11.26 -2.12
N HIS A 25 8.33 12.00 -2.80
CA HIS A 25 7.91 13.01 -3.79
C HIS A 25 8.10 12.60 -5.24
N LEU A 26 9.01 11.66 -5.53
CA LEU A 26 9.36 11.28 -6.90
C LEU A 26 8.89 9.88 -7.24
N ASN A 27 8.96 8.95 -6.28
CA ASN A 27 8.54 7.57 -6.48
C ASN A 27 7.14 7.29 -5.91
N HIS A 28 6.46 8.29 -5.33
CA HIS A 28 5.12 8.17 -4.76
C HIS A 28 4.98 7.02 -3.75
N ASN A 29 6.02 6.76 -2.95
CA ASN A 29 6.14 5.60 -2.06
C ASN A 29 5.84 4.25 -2.76
N PHE A 30 6.15 4.15 -4.05
CA PHE A 30 5.97 2.93 -4.82
C PHE A 30 6.96 1.87 -4.34
N GLU A 31 6.43 0.73 -3.93
CA GLU A 31 7.22 -0.37 -3.39
C GLU A 31 6.69 -1.71 -3.90
N THR A 32 7.62 -2.66 -4.07
CA THR A 32 7.29 -4.03 -4.43
C THR A 32 6.97 -4.82 -3.18
N ILE A 33 5.75 -5.34 -3.11
CA ILE A 33 5.39 -6.34 -2.10
C ILE A 33 5.87 -7.70 -2.60
N THR A 34 5.40 -8.13 -3.77
CA THR A 34 5.86 -9.37 -4.39
C THR A 34 6.15 -9.13 -5.85
N GLU A 35 7.39 -9.39 -6.25
CA GLU A 35 7.88 -9.11 -7.60
C GLU A 35 6.98 -9.74 -8.67
N GLY A 36 6.63 -8.95 -9.67
CA GLY A 36 5.72 -9.35 -10.74
C GLY A 36 4.29 -9.68 -10.30
N LYS A 37 3.89 -9.36 -9.06
CA LYS A 37 2.59 -9.79 -8.51
C LYS A 37 1.85 -8.70 -7.73
N VAL A 38 2.43 -8.13 -6.68
CA VAL A 38 1.75 -7.12 -5.86
C VAL A 38 2.69 -5.96 -5.58
N TYR A 39 2.17 -4.75 -5.78
CA TYR A 39 2.85 -3.49 -5.54
C TYR A 39 1.98 -2.60 -4.65
N LYS A 40 2.60 -1.65 -3.95
CA LYS A 40 1.90 -0.57 -3.25
C LYS A 40 2.42 0.79 -3.66
N SER A 41 1.63 1.84 -3.47
CA SER A 41 2.06 3.23 -3.59
C SER A 41 1.16 4.18 -2.79
N GLY A 42 1.58 5.44 -2.69
CA GLY A 42 0.68 6.57 -2.51
C GLY A 42 -0.03 6.94 -3.81
N VAL A 43 -0.58 8.15 -3.86
CA VAL A 43 -1.17 8.68 -5.11
C VAL A 43 -0.08 8.83 -6.15
N ILE A 44 -0.27 8.18 -7.30
CA ILE A 44 0.52 8.42 -8.50
C ILE A 44 -0.30 9.40 -9.35
N PRO A 45 0.30 10.49 -9.85
CA PRO A 45 -0.39 11.44 -10.71
C PRO A 45 -1.08 10.78 -11.92
N PRO A 46 -2.29 11.23 -12.32
CA PRO A 46 -3.03 10.62 -13.43
C PRO A 46 -2.28 10.59 -14.77
N ASP A 47 -1.31 11.48 -14.98
CA ASP A 47 -0.45 11.54 -16.16
C ASP A 47 0.77 10.60 -16.08
N GLU A 48 1.13 10.13 -14.88
CA GLU A 48 2.25 9.18 -14.66
C GLU A 48 1.79 7.72 -14.52
N ILE A 49 0.51 7.47 -14.17
CA ILE A 49 0.02 6.12 -13.85
C ILE A 49 0.20 5.11 -15.00
N ASP A 50 0.11 5.56 -16.26
CA ASP A 50 0.33 4.72 -17.44
C ASP A 50 1.78 4.20 -17.54
N ASP A 51 2.77 5.01 -17.14
CA ASP A 51 4.17 4.60 -17.13
C ASP A 51 4.42 3.49 -16.09
N TYR A 52 3.82 3.61 -14.90
CA TYR A 52 3.86 2.57 -13.89
C TYR A 52 3.15 1.30 -14.36
N VAL A 53 1.98 1.42 -14.98
CA VAL A 53 1.25 0.28 -15.54
C VAL A 53 2.12 -0.46 -16.57
N LYS A 54 2.73 0.26 -17.52
CA LYS A 54 3.58 -0.33 -18.55
C LYS A 54 4.82 -1.00 -17.96
N LYS A 55 5.51 -0.30 -17.06
CA LYS A 55 6.77 -0.76 -16.45
C LYS A 55 6.57 -2.02 -15.61
N TYR A 56 5.54 -2.06 -14.78
CA TYR A 56 5.27 -3.16 -13.84
C TYR A 56 4.20 -4.15 -14.34
N LYS A 57 3.69 -3.93 -15.56
CA LYS A 57 2.66 -4.74 -16.21
C LYS A 57 1.38 -4.87 -15.37
N ILE A 58 1.03 -3.82 -14.63
CA ILE A 58 -0.11 -3.82 -13.70
C ILE A 58 -1.40 -4.07 -14.48
N LYS A 59 -2.23 -5.00 -13.98
CA LYS A 59 -3.55 -5.31 -14.55
C LYS A 59 -4.71 -4.81 -13.71
N SER A 60 -4.47 -4.51 -12.44
CA SER A 60 -5.50 -4.01 -11.53
C SER A 60 -4.94 -2.96 -10.59
N ILE A 61 -5.70 -1.89 -10.39
CA ILE A 61 -5.40 -0.84 -9.43
C ILE A 61 -6.53 -0.84 -8.38
N VAL A 62 -6.15 -0.96 -7.11
CA VAL A 62 -7.06 -0.91 -5.96
C VAL A 62 -6.85 0.42 -5.25
N ASP A 63 -7.81 1.32 -5.40
CA ASP A 63 -7.84 2.61 -4.72
C ASP A 63 -8.57 2.46 -3.38
N LEU A 64 -7.82 2.62 -2.29
CA LEU A 64 -8.35 2.56 -0.92
C LEU A 64 -8.87 3.92 -0.43
N ARG A 65 -8.84 4.95 -1.28
CA ARG A 65 -9.34 6.28 -0.98
C ARG A 65 -10.87 6.31 -0.93
N PHE A 66 -11.39 6.97 0.10
CA PHE A 66 -12.76 7.32 0.36
C PHE A 66 -12.88 8.79 0.82
N PRO A 67 -13.40 9.71 -0.01
CA PRO A 67 -13.52 11.12 0.36
C PRO A 67 -14.71 11.35 1.30
N GLY A 68 -14.71 12.49 1.99
CA GLY A 68 -15.82 12.90 2.85
C GLY A 68 -15.71 12.43 4.30
N THR A 69 -14.50 12.09 4.75
CA THR A 69 -14.21 11.83 6.17
C THR A 69 -13.86 13.11 6.91
N GLU A 70 -14.13 13.15 8.22
CA GLU A 70 -13.70 14.25 9.10
C GLU A 70 -12.17 14.24 9.39
N ASP A 71 -11.48 13.12 9.11
CA ASP A 71 -10.03 12.95 9.30
C ASP A 71 -9.23 13.54 8.12
N LEU A 72 -9.13 14.86 8.07
CA LEU A 72 -8.40 15.56 7.00
C LEU A 72 -6.86 15.39 7.08
N GLU A 73 -6.32 14.86 8.18
CA GLU A 73 -4.87 14.65 8.30
C GLU A 73 -4.45 13.33 7.64
N ASN A 74 -5.16 12.23 7.93
CA ASN A 74 -4.81 10.91 7.40
C ASN A 74 -5.66 10.52 6.17
N ASN A 75 -6.71 11.30 5.89
CA ASN A 75 -7.59 11.17 4.74
C ASN A 75 -7.94 12.56 4.13
N PRO A 76 -6.93 13.29 3.58
CA PRO A 76 -7.11 14.60 2.92
C PRO A 76 -7.70 14.49 1.50
N GLU A 77 -8.54 13.49 1.22
CA GLU A 77 -8.87 13.11 -0.14
C GLU A 77 -9.91 14.01 -0.81
N VAL A 78 -9.59 14.44 -2.03
CA VAL A 78 -10.43 15.34 -2.81
C VAL A 78 -11.20 14.56 -3.89
N PRO A 79 -12.54 14.61 -3.94
CA PRO A 79 -13.34 13.86 -4.93
C PRO A 79 -12.94 14.06 -6.40
N SER A 80 -12.47 15.26 -6.76
CA SER A 80 -12.00 15.57 -8.11
C SER A 80 -10.74 14.80 -8.49
N GLU A 81 -9.83 14.56 -7.54
CA GLU A 81 -8.60 13.80 -7.77
C GLU A 81 -8.91 12.32 -8.03
N LEU A 82 -9.80 11.72 -7.23
CA LEU A 82 -10.25 10.34 -7.44
C LEU A 82 -10.94 10.18 -8.80
N THR A 83 -11.73 11.18 -9.20
CA THR A 83 -12.40 11.19 -10.51
C THR A 83 -11.40 11.27 -11.64
N ALA A 84 -10.40 12.16 -11.53
CA ALA A 84 -9.35 12.33 -12.53
C ALA A 84 -8.51 11.06 -12.70
N GLU A 85 -8.13 10.41 -11.60
CA GLU A 85 -7.38 9.16 -11.63
C GLU A 85 -8.20 8.03 -12.28
N LYS A 86 -9.45 7.84 -11.86
CA LYS A 86 -10.35 6.84 -12.48
C LYS A 86 -10.50 7.07 -13.98
N GLN A 87 -10.63 8.33 -14.41
CA GLN A 87 -10.70 8.68 -15.83
C GLN A 87 -9.40 8.38 -16.57
N ALA A 88 -8.23 8.66 -15.99
CA ALA A 88 -6.95 8.31 -16.59
C ALA A 88 -6.79 6.79 -16.74
N ILE A 89 -7.08 6.03 -15.68
CA ILE A 89 -6.97 4.56 -15.69
C ILE A 89 -7.93 3.95 -16.72
N SER A 90 -9.14 4.51 -16.88
CA SER A 90 -10.10 4.01 -17.89
C SER A 90 -9.62 4.11 -19.33
N LYS A 91 -8.60 4.94 -19.60
CA LYS A 91 -7.98 5.09 -20.93
C LYS A 91 -6.87 4.06 -21.17
N ILE A 92 -6.44 3.31 -20.15
CA ILE A 92 -5.36 2.34 -20.25
C ILE A 92 -5.95 0.95 -20.57
N PRO A 93 -5.72 0.40 -21.76
CA PRO A 93 -6.36 -0.86 -22.17
C PRO A 93 -5.96 -2.04 -21.27
N GLY A 94 -6.94 -2.81 -20.82
CA GLY A 94 -6.72 -4.05 -20.06
C GLY A 94 -6.41 -3.85 -18.57
N VAL A 95 -6.51 -2.62 -18.05
CA VAL A 95 -6.38 -2.32 -16.61
C VAL A 95 -7.75 -2.22 -15.97
N ASN A 96 -7.93 -2.92 -14.85
CA ASN A 96 -9.12 -2.82 -14.02
C ASN A 96 -8.91 -1.80 -12.90
N TYR A 97 -9.92 -0.96 -12.65
CA TYR A 97 -9.94 -0.06 -11.50
C TYR A 97 -10.97 -0.53 -10.47
N TYR A 98 -10.54 -0.68 -9.22
CA TYR A 98 -11.39 -1.04 -8.10
C TYR A 98 -11.27 0.04 -7.02
N ASN A 99 -12.37 0.74 -6.74
CA ASN A 99 -12.44 1.58 -5.54
C ASN A 99 -12.94 0.73 -4.37
N ASN A 100 -12.07 0.50 -3.38
CA ASN A 100 -12.37 -0.16 -2.12
C ASN A 100 -12.06 0.80 -0.98
N GLY A 101 -12.76 1.94 -1.00
CA GLY A 101 -12.60 3.02 -0.03
C GLY A 101 -12.64 2.50 1.41
N SER A 102 -11.59 2.76 2.16
CA SER A 102 -11.34 2.16 3.47
C SER A 102 -10.91 3.22 4.46
N ASP A 103 -11.42 3.10 5.69
CA ASP A 103 -10.87 3.79 6.86
C ASP A 103 -9.45 3.31 7.17
N GLN A 104 -8.83 3.87 8.23
CA GLN A 104 -7.50 3.50 8.69
C GLN A 104 -7.37 2.01 9.05
N VAL A 105 -8.48 1.34 9.39
CA VAL A 105 -8.60 -0.10 9.61
C VAL A 105 -9.79 -0.58 8.77
N PRO A 106 -9.67 -1.70 8.02
CA PRO A 106 -10.71 -2.14 7.11
C PRO A 106 -11.92 -2.72 7.85
N THR A 107 -13.10 -2.46 7.30
CA THR A 107 -14.34 -3.15 7.72
C THR A 107 -14.40 -4.56 7.15
N LYS A 108 -15.39 -5.36 7.58
CA LYS A 108 -15.62 -6.69 7.00
C LYS A 108 -15.93 -6.60 5.52
N GLU A 109 -16.70 -5.59 5.12
CA GLU A 109 -17.10 -5.33 3.74
C GLU A 109 -15.87 -5.01 2.88
N ASN A 110 -14.98 -4.15 3.37
CA ASN A 110 -13.74 -3.85 2.67
C ASN A 110 -12.86 -5.11 2.47
N LEU A 111 -12.78 -5.96 3.50
CA LEU A 111 -12.04 -7.22 3.41
C LEU A 111 -12.66 -8.16 2.36
N GLN A 112 -13.99 -8.29 2.30
CA GLN A 112 -14.64 -9.12 1.28
C GLN A 112 -14.37 -8.62 -0.15
N ILE A 113 -14.41 -7.31 -0.38
CA ILE A 113 -14.07 -6.71 -1.68
C ILE A 113 -12.62 -7.02 -2.02
N PHE A 114 -11.71 -6.82 -1.07
CA PHE A 114 -10.29 -7.08 -1.26
C PHE A 114 -10.03 -8.55 -1.61
N TYR A 115 -10.60 -9.50 -0.86
CA TYR A 115 -10.44 -10.91 -1.16
C TYR A 115 -10.99 -11.27 -2.53
N LYS A 116 -12.16 -10.75 -2.92
CA LYS A 116 -12.72 -10.98 -4.25
C LYS A 116 -11.76 -10.52 -5.37
N ILE A 117 -11.08 -9.39 -5.17
CA ILE A 117 -10.09 -8.88 -6.13
C ILE A 117 -8.86 -9.79 -6.15
N MET A 118 -8.32 -10.13 -4.99
CA MET A 118 -7.05 -10.86 -4.87
C MET A 118 -7.19 -12.39 -5.11
N ASP A 119 -8.37 -12.96 -4.94
CA ASP A 119 -8.67 -14.38 -5.22
C ASP A 119 -8.77 -14.64 -6.75
N ASN A 120 -8.91 -13.60 -7.59
CA ASN A 120 -8.95 -13.74 -9.03
C ASN A 120 -7.54 -13.65 -9.65
N PRO A 121 -6.96 -14.76 -10.18
CA PRO A 121 -5.61 -14.76 -10.74
C PRO A 121 -5.46 -13.84 -11.96
N LYS A 122 -6.56 -13.50 -12.66
CA LYS A 122 -6.53 -12.59 -13.81
C LYS A 122 -6.22 -11.14 -13.43
N ASN A 123 -6.39 -10.78 -12.16
CA ASN A 123 -6.17 -9.42 -11.68
C ASN A 123 -4.68 -9.08 -11.47
N TYR A 124 -3.80 -10.08 -11.40
CA TYR A 124 -2.37 -9.87 -11.15
C TYR A 124 -1.58 -9.51 -12.41
N PRO A 125 -0.60 -8.59 -12.31
CA PRO A 125 -0.14 -7.87 -11.11
C PRO A 125 -1.10 -6.77 -10.61
N VAL A 126 -1.19 -6.60 -9.29
CA VAL A 126 -2.08 -5.65 -8.62
C VAL A 126 -1.27 -4.51 -7.97
N LEU A 127 -1.68 -3.26 -8.18
CA LEU A 127 -1.23 -2.10 -7.42
C LEU A 127 -2.28 -1.74 -6.36
N ILE A 128 -1.88 -1.67 -5.10
CA ILE A 128 -2.73 -1.25 -3.98
C ILE A 128 -2.27 0.12 -3.52
N HIS A 129 -3.12 1.14 -3.55
CA HIS A 129 -2.71 2.48 -3.10
C HIS A 129 -3.74 3.13 -2.18
N CYS A 130 -3.25 4.12 -1.44
CA CYS A 130 -4.07 5.07 -0.68
C CYS A 130 -3.48 6.46 -0.90
N TYR A 131 -3.77 7.43 -0.02
CA TYR A 131 -3.17 8.76 -0.17
C TYR A 131 -1.64 8.75 -0.05
N HIS A 132 -1.09 8.38 1.11
CA HIS A 132 0.37 8.40 1.36
C HIS A 132 1.12 7.10 1.04
N GLY A 133 0.42 5.98 0.80
CA GLY A 133 1.04 4.66 0.55
C GLY A 133 1.68 3.95 1.76
N VAL A 134 1.75 4.60 2.92
CA VAL A 134 2.41 4.06 4.14
C VAL A 134 1.44 3.65 5.26
N GLY A 135 0.15 3.89 5.03
CA GLY A 135 -0.94 3.65 5.98
C GLY A 135 -1.84 2.50 5.56
N ARG A 136 -2.93 2.81 4.84
CA ARG A 136 -3.91 1.82 4.38
C ARG A 136 -3.30 0.85 3.37
N ALA A 137 -2.60 1.34 2.34
CA ALA A 137 -1.94 0.49 1.34
C ALA A 137 -0.96 -0.52 1.98
N GLU A 138 -0.19 -0.09 2.98
CA GLU A 138 0.71 -0.94 3.76
C GLU A 138 -0.04 -2.03 4.54
N LEU A 139 -1.14 -1.68 5.20
CA LEU A 139 -1.96 -2.64 5.95
C LEU A 139 -2.59 -3.70 5.02
N TYR A 140 -3.09 -3.30 3.87
CA TYR A 140 -3.63 -4.24 2.87
C TYR A 140 -2.53 -5.10 2.24
N SER A 141 -1.32 -4.56 2.09
CA SER A 141 -0.14 -5.33 1.66
C SER A 141 0.23 -6.40 2.70
N ALA A 142 0.18 -6.08 4.00
CA ALA A 142 0.37 -7.04 5.07
C ALA A 142 -0.73 -8.13 5.07
N LEU A 143 -1.99 -7.75 4.86
CA LEU A 143 -3.10 -8.71 4.69
C LEU A 143 -2.85 -9.66 3.51
N TYR A 144 -2.38 -9.14 2.37
CA TYR A 144 -2.02 -9.98 1.23
C TYR A 144 -0.93 -11.00 1.60
N ARG A 145 0.13 -10.60 2.32
CA ARG A 145 1.18 -11.52 2.79
C ARG A 145 0.62 -12.64 3.68
N ILE A 146 -0.29 -12.31 4.59
CA ILE A 146 -0.92 -13.28 5.49
C ILE A 146 -1.79 -14.27 4.70
N GLU A 147 -2.69 -13.75 3.87
CA GLU A 147 -3.69 -14.55 3.15
C GLU A 147 -3.08 -15.42 2.04
N TYR A 148 -2.18 -14.86 1.24
CA TYR A 148 -1.71 -15.46 -0.02
C TYR A 148 -0.27 -15.95 0.03
N GLU A 149 0.50 -15.58 1.06
CA GLU A 149 1.90 -15.98 1.21
C GLU A 149 2.18 -16.68 2.56
N ASN A 150 1.14 -16.96 3.33
CA ASN A 150 1.20 -17.68 4.60
C ASN A 150 2.13 -17.02 5.64
N TRP A 151 2.24 -15.70 5.60
CA TRP A 151 2.98 -15.00 6.65
C TRP A 151 2.22 -15.10 7.96
N ASP A 152 2.99 -15.30 9.04
CA ASP A 152 2.49 -15.02 10.38
C ASP A 152 2.06 -13.54 10.47
N LYS A 153 0.99 -13.29 11.23
CA LYS A 153 0.38 -11.97 11.35
C LYS A 153 1.30 -10.94 12.01
N ASP A 154 2.09 -11.34 13.00
CA ASP A 154 3.06 -10.45 13.65
C ASP A 154 4.30 -10.26 12.79
N LYS A 155 4.71 -11.28 12.02
CA LYS A 155 5.71 -11.10 10.98
C LYS A 155 5.26 -10.06 9.94
N ALA A 156 4.03 -10.16 9.45
CA ALA A 156 3.48 -9.20 8.48
C ALA A 156 3.40 -7.79 9.07
N ARG A 157 2.90 -7.65 10.31
CA ARG A 157 2.84 -6.37 11.04
C ARG A 157 4.21 -5.73 11.21
N THR A 158 5.20 -6.50 11.68
CA THR A 158 6.54 -5.98 11.98
C THR A 158 7.38 -5.70 10.74
N SER A 159 6.98 -6.23 9.58
CA SER A 159 7.66 -5.98 8.30
C SER A 159 7.12 -4.76 7.54
N THR A 160 6.12 -4.05 8.08
CA THR A 160 5.53 -2.86 7.44
C THR A 160 6.49 -1.66 7.39
N ARG A 161 7.58 -1.70 8.15
CA ARG A 161 8.62 -0.67 8.25
C ARG A 161 9.81 -1.16 9.07
N MET A 162 10.95 -0.47 8.95
CA MET A 162 12.16 -0.79 9.71
C MET A 162 11.95 -0.79 11.23
N LEU A 163 11.29 0.25 11.78
CA LEU A 163 10.97 0.35 13.19
C LEU A 163 9.45 0.41 13.39
N THR A 164 8.87 -0.73 13.76
CA THR A 164 7.42 -0.83 14.01
C THR A 164 7.03 -0.20 15.34
N LYS A 165 7.93 -0.20 16.34
CA LYS A 165 7.70 0.47 17.63
C LYS A 165 7.51 1.98 17.42
N TYR A 166 6.56 2.58 18.13
CA TYR A 166 6.14 3.99 18.01
C TYR A 166 5.47 4.38 16.70
N SER A 167 5.16 3.41 15.85
CA SER A 167 4.50 3.64 14.57
C SER A 167 2.99 3.41 14.65
N SER A 168 2.24 3.70 13.58
CA SER A 168 0.83 3.35 13.48
C SER A 168 0.54 1.84 13.56
N PHE A 169 1.56 0.99 13.40
CA PHE A 169 1.50 -0.48 13.44
C PHE A 169 2.09 -1.07 14.74
N ASP A 170 2.45 -0.22 15.70
CA ASP A 170 2.81 -0.67 17.04
C ASP A 170 1.61 -1.29 17.77
N LEU A 171 1.87 -2.15 18.74
CA LEU A 171 0.81 -2.67 19.62
C LEU A 171 0.21 -1.53 20.45
N GLY A 172 -1.11 -1.57 20.65
CA GLY A 172 -1.89 -0.47 21.22
C GLY A 172 -2.26 0.62 20.23
N LYS A 173 -1.88 0.50 18.95
CA LYS A 173 -2.37 1.36 17.86
C LYS A 173 -3.37 0.59 17.00
N PRO A 174 -4.40 1.27 16.44
CA PRO A 174 -5.49 0.59 15.72
C PRO A 174 -5.05 -0.41 14.64
N LYS A 175 -4.07 -0.03 13.79
CA LYS A 175 -3.57 -0.92 12.72
C LYS A 175 -2.71 -2.06 13.27
N GLY A 176 -1.91 -1.79 14.30
CA GLY A 176 -1.07 -2.79 14.94
C GLY A 176 -1.91 -3.86 15.62
N ASP A 177 -2.91 -3.44 16.41
CA ASP A 177 -3.82 -4.35 17.11
C ASP A 177 -4.70 -5.14 16.13
N PHE A 178 -5.12 -4.50 15.03
CA PHE A 178 -5.84 -5.18 13.96
C PHE A 178 -5.01 -6.33 13.37
N LEU A 179 -3.77 -6.08 12.95
CA LEU A 179 -2.91 -7.15 12.40
C LEU A 179 -2.54 -8.19 13.46
N HIS A 180 -2.25 -7.78 14.70
CA HIS A 180 -1.91 -8.70 15.77
C HIS A 180 -3.08 -9.63 16.14
N SER A 181 -4.32 -9.15 16.05
CA SER A 181 -5.52 -9.95 16.32
C SER A 181 -6.08 -10.65 15.07
N TYR A 182 -5.52 -10.36 13.89
CA TYR A 182 -6.02 -10.88 12.62
C TYR A 182 -6.01 -12.41 12.59
N LYS A 183 -7.11 -12.98 12.08
CA LYS A 183 -7.27 -14.42 11.84
C LYS A 183 -7.35 -14.63 10.34
N LYS A 184 -6.36 -15.35 9.80
CA LYS A 184 -6.36 -15.77 8.40
C LYS A 184 -7.66 -16.52 8.09
N ARG A 185 -8.23 -16.32 6.90
CA ARG A 185 -9.34 -17.17 6.44
C ARG A 185 -8.89 -18.64 6.44
N ASP A 186 -9.76 -19.53 6.91
CA ASP A 186 -9.53 -20.97 6.75
C ASP A 186 -9.33 -21.25 5.26
N ASN A 187 -8.20 -21.86 4.90
CA ASN A 187 -7.82 -22.06 3.51
C ASN A 187 -9.02 -22.63 2.74
N ILE A 188 -9.46 -21.94 1.69
CA ILE A 188 -10.40 -22.47 0.70
C ILE A 188 -9.66 -23.50 -0.19
N THR A 189 -8.85 -24.38 0.42
CA THR A 189 -8.23 -25.56 -0.22
C THR A 189 -8.99 -26.84 0.12
N ASN A 190 -10.29 -26.75 0.35
CA ASN A 190 -11.22 -27.90 0.40
C ASN A 190 -12.45 -27.73 -0.49
N LYS A 191 -12.41 -26.81 -1.47
CA LYS A 191 -13.44 -26.72 -2.52
C LYS A 191 -12.81 -26.44 -3.87
N LYS A 192 -12.18 -27.46 -4.45
CA LYS A 192 -12.15 -27.72 -5.90
C LYS A 192 -11.80 -29.17 -6.13
#